data_AF-A0A9D9GRX2-F1
#
_entry.id   AF-A0A9D9GRX2-F1
#
_cell.length_a   1.000
_cell.length_b   1.000
_cell.length_c   1.000
_cell.angle_alpha   90.00
_cell.angle_beta   90.00
_cell.angle_gamma   90.00
#
_symmetry.space_group_name_H-M   'P 1'
#
loop_
_entity.id
_entity.type
_entity.pdbx_description
1 polymer ?
#
loop_
_entity_poly.entity_id
_entity_poly.type
_entity_poly.pdbx_seq_one_letter_code
_entity_poly.pdbx_strand_id
1 'polypeptide(L)'
;MKKTLPYKIKRIIPALGLAGAAAMMPACDKSDEPTPPAPTREIELYFANNYYDNIANMITIGVFEPSQMLIDYANNPEIKTIYLVPQGQEWHLMFSNSITALRHKLLGPLLEYSPKIRGRGSFNFLSGEPSEVPEDSLWFVQNGWTIDSFVSKDVLRSKQR
;
A
#
# COMPACT_ATOMS: atom_id res chain seq x y z
N MET A 1 -29.51 15.87 -36.20
CA MET A 1 -30.17 14.64 -35.70
C MET A 1 -29.33 14.07 -34.57
N LYS A 2 -29.82 14.13 -33.32
CA LYS A 2 -29.13 13.61 -32.12
C LYS A 2 -29.63 12.19 -31.86
N LYS A 3 -28.76 11.19 -31.92
CA LYS A 3 -29.08 9.79 -31.59
C LYS A 3 -28.68 9.52 -30.14
N THR A 4 -29.65 9.52 -29.24
CA THR A 4 -29.51 9.10 -27.84
C THR A 4 -29.69 7.58 -27.76
N LEU A 5 -28.66 6.86 -27.30
CA LEU A 5 -28.73 5.43 -27.00
C LEU A 5 -29.32 5.23 -25.60
N PRO A 6 -30.42 4.49 -25.41
CA PRO A 6 -30.92 4.15 -24.08
C PRO A 6 -30.17 2.91 -23.56
N TYR A 7 -29.11 3.11 -22.77
CA TYR A 7 -28.48 2.03 -22.01
C TYR A 7 -29.41 1.57 -20.87
N LYS A 8 -30.09 0.44 -21.06
CA LYS A 8 -30.78 -0.29 -19.99
C LYS A 8 -29.78 -1.23 -19.31
N ILE A 9 -29.11 -0.76 -18.26
CA ILE A 9 -28.31 -1.62 -17.38
C ILE A 9 -29.29 -2.50 -16.58
N LYS A 10 -29.45 -3.76 -17.00
CA LYS A 10 -30.11 -4.78 -16.17
C LYS A 10 -29.13 -5.19 -15.07
N ARG A 11 -29.40 -4.73 -13.85
CA ARG A 11 -28.68 -5.08 -12.62
C ARG A 11 -28.89 -6.57 -12.33
N ILE A 12 -27.95 -7.43 -12.71
CA ILE A 12 -27.93 -8.84 -12.29
C ILE A 12 -27.12 -8.87 -10.99
N ILE A 13 -27.83 -8.95 -9.86
CA ILE A 13 -27.22 -9.27 -8.56
C ILE A 13 -27.09 -10.78 -8.54
N PRO A 14 -25.88 -11.38 -8.44
CA PRO A 14 -25.77 -12.79 -8.14
C PRO A 14 -26.17 -12.98 -6.67
N ALA A 15 -27.41 -13.39 -6.45
CA ALA A 15 -27.85 -13.95 -5.18
C ALA A 15 -27.17 -15.32 -5.01
N LEU A 16 -26.10 -15.37 -4.24
CA LEU A 16 -25.47 -16.63 -3.82
C LEU A 16 -26.44 -17.30 -2.82
N GLY A 17 -27.02 -18.42 -3.24
CA GLY A 17 -28.01 -19.16 -2.47
C GLY A 17 -27.43 -19.75 -1.18
N LEU A 18 -28.04 -19.36 -0.06
CA LEU A 18 -27.99 -20.10 1.20
C LEU A 18 -28.81 -21.39 1.05
N ALA A 19 -28.13 -22.50 0.77
CA ALA A 19 -28.67 -23.84 1.02
C ALA A 19 -28.08 -24.34 2.33
N GLY A 20 -28.89 -24.27 3.39
CA GLY A 20 -28.57 -24.84 4.69
C GLY A 20 -29.02 -26.29 4.83
N ALA A 21 -28.44 -26.90 5.87
CA ALA A 21 -28.87 -28.09 6.60
C ALA A 21 -28.36 -29.47 6.11
N ALA A 22 -27.41 -30.02 6.88
CA ALA A 22 -27.69 -31.19 7.71
C ALA A 22 -26.69 -31.26 8.87
N ALA A 23 -27.22 -31.28 10.09
CA ALA A 23 -26.48 -31.49 11.32
C ALA A 23 -25.93 -32.93 11.38
N MET A 24 -24.65 -33.07 11.72
CA MET A 24 -24.12 -34.29 12.33
C MET A 24 -23.17 -33.91 13.48
N MET A 25 -23.59 -34.26 14.69
CA MET A 25 -22.74 -34.51 15.87
C MET A 25 -23.24 -35.87 16.44
N PRO A 26 -22.42 -36.70 17.13
CA PRO A 26 -21.19 -36.35 17.86
C PRO A 26 -20.00 -37.34 17.71
N ALA A 27 -18.89 -36.96 18.36
CA ALA A 27 -17.80 -37.79 18.93
C ALA A 27 -16.65 -38.27 18.02
N CYS A 28 -15.52 -37.57 18.11
CA CYS A 28 -14.26 -38.22 18.46
C CYS A 28 -13.36 -37.20 19.19
N ASP A 29 -13.24 -37.37 20.52
CA ASP A 29 -12.19 -36.75 21.32
C ASP A 29 -10.82 -37.03 20.72
N LYS A 30 -10.08 -35.97 20.38
CA LYS A 30 -8.65 -35.79 20.66
C LYS A 30 -8.16 -34.45 20.13
N SER A 31 -7.36 -33.79 20.96
CA SER A 31 -6.63 -32.55 20.76
C SER A 31 -7.50 -31.30 20.63
N ASP A 32 -7.80 -30.68 21.77
CA ASP A 32 -7.74 -29.21 21.92
C ASP A 32 -6.31 -28.78 21.53
N GLU A 33 -6.03 -28.74 20.23
CA GLU A 33 -4.97 -27.91 19.72
C GLU A 33 -5.57 -26.51 19.66
N PRO A 34 -5.04 -25.52 20.42
CA PRO A 34 -5.56 -24.17 20.35
C PRO A 34 -5.37 -23.72 18.91
N THR A 35 -6.48 -23.61 18.17
CA THR A 35 -6.46 -23.02 16.84
C THR A 35 -5.83 -21.65 17.00
N PRO A 36 -4.71 -21.35 16.31
CA PRO A 36 -4.09 -20.03 16.44
C PRO A 36 -5.17 -18.97 16.22
N PRO A 37 -5.27 -17.95 17.09
CA PRO A 37 -6.27 -16.91 16.93
C PRO A 37 -6.13 -16.33 15.52
N ALA A 38 -7.27 -16.14 14.83
CA ALA A 38 -7.25 -15.55 13.50
C ALA A 38 -6.49 -14.21 13.53
N PRO A 39 -5.66 -13.89 12.51
CA PRO A 39 -4.95 -12.62 12.45
C PRO A 39 -5.94 -11.46 12.55
N THR A 40 -5.81 -10.64 13.60
CA THR A 40 -6.75 -9.55 13.90
C THR A 40 -6.08 -8.19 13.98
N ARG A 41 -4.76 -8.13 14.20
CA ARG A 41 -4.06 -6.87 14.43
C ARG A 41 -3.59 -6.24 13.12
N GLU A 42 -3.78 -4.93 13.02
CA GLU A 42 -3.25 -4.09 11.95
C GLU A 42 -2.20 -3.17 12.56
N ILE A 43 -1.08 -2.99 11.87
CA ILE A 43 0.02 -2.15 12.34
C ILE A 43 0.34 -1.08 11.30
N GLU A 44 0.85 0.05 11.77
CA GLU A 44 1.33 1.14 10.92
C GLU A 44 2.82 1.35 11.18
N LEU A 45 3.62 1.34 10.11
CA LEU A 45 5.04 1.65 10.12
C LEU A 45 5.26 2.95 9.37
N TYR A 46 5.73 3.95 10.11
CA TYR A 46 5.98 5.27 9.56
C TYR A 46 7.40 5.37 9.00
N PHE A 47 7.52 6.03 7.85
CA PHE A 47 8.78 6.32 7.20
C PHE A 47 8.78 7.70 6.55
N ALA A 48 9.95 8.31 6.44
CA ALA A 48 10.21 9.58 5.78
C ALA A 48 11.29 9.41 4.71
N ASN A 49 11.50 10.42 3.87
CA ASN A 49 12.49 10.40 2.79
C ASN A 49 13.91 10.13 3.31
N ASN A 50 14.26 10.71 4.46
CA ASN A 50 15.55 10.56 5.14
C ASN A 50 15.55 9.51 6.27
N TYR A 51 14.43 8.84 6.53
CA TYR A 51 14.29 7.92 7.66
C TYR A 51 13.35 6.76 7.33
N TYR A 52 13.92 5.60 7.02
CA TYR A 52 13.18 4.40 6.63
C TYR A 52 13.60 3.14 7.40
N ASP A 53 14.39 3.28 8.47
CA ASP A 53 14.94 2.15 9.24
C ASP A 53 13.87 1.22 9.83
N ASN A 54 12.66 1.74 10.06
CA ASN A 54 11.52 0.94 10.52
C ASN A 54 11.02 -0.04 9.45
N ILE A 55 11.22 0.27 8.17
CA ILE A 55 10.64 -0.50 7.06
C ILE A 55 11.72 -1.20 6.21
N ALA A 56 12.93 -0.63 6.15
CA ALA A 56 14.01 -1.16 5.33
C ALA A 56 15.40 -0.81 5.86
N ASN A 57 16.37 -1.62 5.49
CA ASN A 57 17.80 -1.37 5.67
C ASN A 57 18.46 -1.13 4.30
N MET A 58 19.31 -0.12 4.19
CA MET A 58 20.13 0.09 3.00
C MET A 58 21.42 -0.74 3.13
N ILE A 59 21.57 -1.77 2.29
CA ILE A 59 22.73 -2.66 2.32
C ILE A 59 23.87 -2.09 1.46
N THR A 60 23.51 -1.51 0.33
CA THR A 60 24.42 -0.74 -0.52
C THR A 60 23.64 0.38 -1.19
N ILE A 61 24.33 1.31 -1.84
CA ILE A 61 23.74 2.51 -2.43
C ILE A 61 22.61 2.12 -3.39
N GLY A 62 21.37 2.46 -2.98
CA GLY A 62 20.17 2.21 -3.78
C GLY A 62 19.66 0.76 -3.79
N VAL A 63 20.13 -0.09 -2.87
CA VAL A 63 19.60 -1.43 -2.64
C VAL A 63 19.09 -1.53 -1.21
N PHE A 64 17.82 -1.90 -1.08
CA PHE A 64 17.11 -1.97 0.18
C PHE A 64 16.57 -3.37 0.43
N GLU A 65 16.64 -3.82 1.67
CA GLU A 65 15.98 -5.03 2.16
C GLU A 65 15.02 -4.68 3.30
N PRO A 66 13.97 -5.49 3.55
CA PRO A 66 13.12 -5.35 4.73
C PRO A 66 13.91 -5.17 6.03
N SER A 67 13.46 -4.27 6.91
CA SER A 67 14.01 -4.16 8.25
C SER A 67 13.70 -5.43 9.08
N GLN A 68 14.48 -5.69 10.12
CA GLN A 68 14.19 -6.82 11.02
C GLN A 68 12.79 -6.70 11.64
N MET A 69 12.38 -5.47 12.00
CA MET A 69 11.05 -5.20 12.53
C MET A 69 9.93 -5.58 11.53
N LEU A 70 10.09 -5.22 10.25
CA LEU A 70 9.13 -5.57 9.22
C LEU A 70 9.08 -7.09 9.00
N ILE A 71 10.23 -7.77 9.04
CA ILE A 71 10.34 -9.23 8.95
C ILE A 71 9.59 -9.90 10.12
N ASP A 72 9.83 -9.44 11.35
CA ASP A 72 9.18 -9.98 12.55
C ASP A 72 7.67 -9.82 12.48
N TYR A 73 7.19 -8.65 12.03
CA TYR A 73 5.76 -8.42 11.86
C TYR A 73 5.13 -9.20 10.71
N ALA A 74 5.84 -9.35 9.59
CA ALA A 74 5.36 -10.15 8.46
C ALA A 74 5.17 -11.62 8.86
N ASN A 75 6.09 -12.16 9.67
CA ASN A 75 6.07 -13.52 10.16
C ASN A 75 5.12 -13.74 11.35
N ASN A 76 4.67 -12.68 12.03
CA ASN A 76 3.76 -12.80 13.15
C ASN A 76 2.33 -13.19 12.68
N PRO A 77 1.79 -14.35 13.11
CA PRO A 77 0.47 -14.83 12.69
C PRO A 77 -0.70 -14.01 13.24
N GLU A 78 -0.49 -13.20 14.30
CA GLU A 78 -1.53 -12.33 14.86
C GLU A 78 -1.74 -11.06 14.04
N ILE A 79 -0.76 -10.70 13.20
CA ILE A 79 -0.78 -9.50 12.37
C ILE A 79 -1.38 -9.84 11.01
N LYS A 80 -2.47 -9.16 10.70
CA LYS A 80 -3.22 -9.28 9.45
C LYS A 80 -2.65 -8.39 8.35
N THR A 81 -2.35 -7.14 8.67
CA THR A 81 -1.93 -6.14 7.67
C THR A 81 -0.92 -5.17 8.28
N ILE A 82 0.09 -4.82 7.48
CA ILE A 82 1.16 -3.90 7.80
C ILE A 82 1.05 -2.73 6.84
N TYR A 83 0.69 -1.56 7.36
CA TYR A 83 0.56 -0.35 6.58
C TYR A 83 1.86 0.45 6.59
N LEU A 84 2.44 0.68 5.42
CA LEU A 84 3.56 1.58 5.24
C LEU A 84 3.01 3.00 5.06
N VAL A 85 3.26 3.88 6.01
CA VAL A 85 2.67 5.22 6.05
C VAL A 85 3.76 6.29 5.87
N PRO A 86 3.76 7.04 4.76
CA PRO A 86 4.70 8.13 4.60
C PRO A 86 4.41 9.24 5.60
N GLN A 87 5.46 9.79 6.20
CA GLN A 87 5.43 10.90 7.13
C GLN A 87 6.49 11.93 6.76
N GLY A 88 6.36 13.10 7.38
CA GLY A 88 7.23 14.24 7.11
C GLY A 88 6.76 15.03 5.88
N GLN A 89 7.28 16.24 5.75
CA GLN A 89 6.90 17.13 4.65
C GLN A 89 7.81 16.96 3.44
N GLU A 90 8.97 16.31 3.57
CA GLU A 90 10.09 16.33 2.62
C GLU A 90 9.80 15.67 1.26
N TRP A 91 8.67 14.97 1.11
CA TRP A 91 8.27 14.39 -0.18
C TRP A 91 8.07 15.46 -1.27
N HIS A 92 7.76 16.71 -0.89
CA HIS A 92 7.63 17.84 -1.82
C HIS A 92 8.94 18.26 -2.51
N LEU A 93 10.07 17.67 -2.11
CA LEU A 93 11.38 17.90 -2.73
C LEU A 93 11.77 16.82 -3.74
N MET A 94 10.93 15.79 -3.91
CA MET A 94 11.23 14.67 -4.80
C MET A 94 10.87 15.01 -6.25
N PHE A 95 11.84 14.82 -7.13
CA PHE A 95 11.67 14.86 -8.58
C PHE A 95 11.19 13.50 -9.12
N SER A 96 10.69 13.49 -10.35
CA SER A 96 10.14 12.30 -11.02
C SER A 96 11.06 11.09 -10.95
N ASN A 97 12.37 11.25 -11.20
CA ASN A 97 13.36 10.18 -11.08
C ASN A 97 13.48 9.60 -9.66
N SER A 98 13.36 10.43 -8.63
CA SER A 98 13.36 10.01 -7.23
C SER A 98 12.07 9.27 -6.86
N ILE A 99 10.93 9.71 -7.41
CA ILE A 99 9.64 9.03 -7.23
C ILE A 99 9.67 7.62 -7.85
N THR A 100 10.21 7.51 -9.08
CA THR A 100 10.45 6.21 -9.74
C THR A 100 11.39 5.33 -8.92
N ALA A 101 12.48 5.91 -8.39
CA ALA A 101 13.39 5.18 -7.52
C ALA A 101 12.72 4.69 -6.21
N LEU A 102 11.88 5.52 -5.59
CA LEU A 102 11.12 5.14 -4.40
C LEU A 102 10.21 3.94 -4.66
N ARG A 103 9.51 3.92 -5.81
CA ARG A 103 8.72 2.77 -6.25
C ARG A 103 9.60 1.53 -6.43
N HIS A 104 10.62 1.60 -7.29
CA HIS A 104 11.30 0.40 -7.75
C HIS A 104 12.37 -0.13 -6.79
N LYS A 105 13.01 0.74 -6.00
CA LYS A 105 14.12 0.35 -5.14
C LYS A 105 13.71 0.10 -3.70
N LEU A 106 12.69 0.83 -3.22
CA LEU A 106 12.27 0.73 -1.82
C LEU A 106 10.91 0.04 -1.71
N LEU A 107 9.83 0.66 -2.17
CA LEU A 107 8.47 0.20 -1.82
C LEU A 107 8.03 -1.07 -2.56
N GLY A 108 8.41 -1.22 -3.83
CA GLY A 108 8.11 -2.41 -4.64
C GLY A 108 8.65 -3.69 -4.00
N PRO A 109 9.96 -3.78 -3.72
CA PRO A 109 10.53 -4.94 -3.04
C PRO A 109 9.88 -5.26 -1.69
N LEU A 110 9.51 -4.24 -0.90
CA LEU A 110 8.83 -4.46 0.38
C LEU A 110 7.40 -5.03 0.20
N LEU A 111 6.65 -4.56 -0.80
CA LEU A 111 5.32 -5.10 -1.08
C LEU A 111 5.36 -6.53 -1.63
N GLU A 112 6.40 -6.87 -2.38
CA GLU A 112 6.64 -8.23 -2.88
C GLU A 112 7.06 -9.20 -1.78
N TYR A 113 7.71 -8.70 -0.73
CA TYR A 113 8.20 -9.53 0.39
C TYR A 113 7.08 -10.26 1.13
N SER A 114 5.93 -9.61 1.37
CA SER A 114 4.82 -10.23 2.07
C SER A 114 3.46 -9.69 1.64
N PRO A 115 2.46 -10.57 1.40
CA PRO A 115 1.11 -10.14 1.03
C PRO A 115 0.39 -9.38 2.14
N LYS A 116 0.93 -9.33 3.37
CA LYS A 116 0.40 -8.52 4.47
C LYS A 116 0.72 -7.03 4.34
N ILE A 117 1.71 -6.66 3.53
CA ILE A 117 2.21 -5.29 3.45
C ILE A 117 1.35 -4.49 2.46
N ARG A 118 0.91 -3.29 2.86
CA ARG A 118 0.08 -2.38 2.04
C ARG A 118 0.51 -0.94 2.24
N GLY A 119 0.24 -0.11 1.24
CA GLY A 119 0.35 1.33 1.38
C GLY A 119 -0.84 1.93 2.12
N ARG A 120 -0.59 3.02 2.84
CA ARG A 120 -1.63 3.88 3.44
C ARG A 120 -1.07 5.29 3.61
N GLY A 121 -1.95 6.29 3.59
CA GLY A 121 -1.57 7.69 3.77
C GLY A 121 -1.32 8.39 2.42
N SER A 122 -0.75 9.59 2.49
CA SER A 122 -0.59 10.46 1.32
C SER A 122 0.85 10.93 1.16
N PHE A 123 1.34 10.89 -0.07
CA PHE A 123 2.57 11.56 -0.45
C PHE A 123 2.26 12.98 -0.91
N ASN A 124 2.93 13.98 -0.33
CA ASN A 124 2.86 15.37 -0.75
C ASN A 124 3.97 15.71 -1.75
N PHE A 125 4.01 15.03 -2.90
CA PHE A 125 5.06 15.23 -3.91
C PHE A 125 5.03 16.64 -4.52
N LEU A 126 6.16 17.03 -5.11
CA LEU A 126 6.26 18.29 -5.86
C LEU A 126 5.23 18.31 -7.00
N SER A 127 4.49 19.41 -7.15
CA SER A 127 3.44 19.50 -8.18
C SER A 127 3.97 19.19 -9.57
N GLY A 128 3.24 18.35 -10.30
CA GLY A 128 3.56 17.93 -11.66
C GLY A 128 4.62 16.84 -11.78
N GLU A 129 5.48 16.61 -10.79
CA GLU A 129 6.48 15.52 -10.84
C GLU A 129 5.83 14.13 -10.92
N PRO A 130 4.77 13.79 -10.14
CA PRO A 130 4.10 12.49 -10.26
C PRO A 130 3.44 12.28 -11.63
N SER A 131 3.13 13.35 -12.35
CA SER A 131 2.51 13.29 -13.68
C SER A 131 3.51 13.10 -14.81
N GLU A 132 4.82 13.28 -14.56
CA GLU A 132 5.84 13.02 -15.58
C GLU A 132 5.98 11.54 -15.91
N VAL A 133 5.72 10.67 -14.92
CA VAL A 133 5.65 9.21 -15.08
C VAL A 133 4.29 8.73 -14.54
N PRO A 134 3.21 8.78 -15.35
CA PRO A 134 1.85 8.46 -14.88
C PRO A 134 1.72 7.05 -14.30
N GLU A 135 2.53 6.10 -14.78
CA GLU A 135 2.57 4.72 -14.29
C GLU A 135 2.96 4.64 -12.82
N ASP A 136 3.86 5.52 -12.35
CA ASP A 136 4.26 5.55 -10.95
C ASP A 136 3.10 6.02 -10.08
N SER A 137 2.46 7.13 -10.47
CA SER A 137 1.28 7.65 -9.76
C SER A 137 0.17 6.60 -9.64
N LEU A 138 -0.14 5.91 -10.74
CA LEU A 138 -1.12 4.83 -10.74
C LEU A 138 -0.70 3.68 -9.83
N TRP A 139 0.58 3.31 -9.84
CA TRP A 139 1.10 2.25 -8.99
C TRP A 139 0.96 2.58 -7.49
N PHE A 140 1.25 3.81 -7.07
CA PHE A 140 1.05 4.23 -5.68
C PHE A 140 -0.41 4.10 -5.25
N VAL A 141 -1.33 4.58 -6.09
CA VAL A 141 -2.78 4.53 -5.82
C VAL A 141 -3.30 3.10 -5.75
N GLN A 142 -2.86 2.23 -6.67
CA GLN A 142 -3.23 0.82 -6.68
C GLN A 142 -2.76 0.07 -5.43
N ASN A 143 -1.64 0.50 -4.83
CA ASN A 143 -1.08 -0.13 -3.63
C ASN A 143 -1.56 0.50 -2.31
N GLY A 144 -2.50 1.45 -2.36
CA GLY A 144 -3.21 1.98 -1.19
C GLY A 144 -2.73 3.35 -0.70
N TRP A 145 -1.76 3.97 -1.37
CA TRP A 145 -1.38 5.36 -1.08
C TRP A 145 -2.25 6.35 -1.86
N THR A 146 -2.22 7.59 -1.40
CA THR A 146 -2.75 8.74 -2.12
C THR A 146 -1.60 9.68 -2.47
N ILE A 147 -1.81 10.53 -3.48
CA ILE A 147 -0.82 11.54 -3.87
C ILE A 147 -1.54 12.88 -3.82
N ASP A 148 -1.13 13.70 -2.86
CA ASP A 148 -1.52 15.10 -2.82
C ASP A 148 -0.47 15.93 -3.56
N SER A 149 -0.92 16.82 -4.43
CA SER A 149 -0.03 17.79 -5.08
C SER A 149 -0.21 19.14 -4.40
N PHE A 150 0.79 19.58 -3.65
CA PHE A 150 0.83 20.92 -3.08
C PHE A 150 1.97 21.72 -3.71
N VAL A 151 1.65 22.94 -4.14
CA VAL A 151 2.52 24.00 -4.69
C VAL A 151 2.93 23.84 -6.16
N SER A 152 2.39 24.70 -7.03
CA SER A 152 2.75 24.86 -8.44
C SER A 152 4.26 25.02 -8.65
N LYS A 153 4.82 24.34 -9.68
CA LYS A 153 6.22 24.46 -10.13
C LYS A 153 6.67 25.92 -10.36
N ASP A 154 5.74 26.83 -10.62
CA ASP A 154 6.02 28.24 -10.91
C ASP A 154 6.59 28.99 -9.69
N VAL A 155 6.23 28.58 -8.47
CA VAL A 155 6.67 29.28 -7.25
C VAL A 155 8.13 28.96 -6.92
N LEU A 156 8.61 27.74 -7.18
CA LEU A 156 9.96 27.32 -6.79
C LEU A 156 11.04 27.85 -7.74
N ARG A 157 10.76 27.98 -9.05
CA ARG A 157 11.72 28.56 -10.02
C ARG A 157 11.96 30.06 -9.80
N SER A 158 11.01 30.77 -9.20
CA SER A 158 11.12 32.20 -8.92
C SER A 158 12.07 32.53 -7.75
N LYS A 159 12.40 31.55 -6.90
CA LYS A 159 13.31 31.74 -5.75
C LYS A 159 14.77 31.36 -6.03
N GLN A 160 15.10 30.97 -7.26
CA GLN A 160 16.45 30.62 -7.70
C GLN A 160 17.04 31.63 -8.71
N ARG A 161 16.46 32.83 -8.83
CA ARG A 161 16.99 33.94 -9.63
C ARG A 161 17.38 35.11 -8.75
#